data_AF-A0A6N9Q9B7-F1
#
_entry.id   AF-A0A6N9Q9B7-F1
#
_cell.length_a   1.000
_cell.length_b   1.000
_cell.length_c   1.000
_cell.angle_alpha   90.00
_cell.angle_beta   90.00
_cell.angle_gamma   90.00
#
_symmetry.space_group_name_H-M   'P 1'
#
loop_
_entity.id
_entity.type
_entity.pdbx_description
1 polymer ?
#
loop_
_entity_poly.entity_id
_entity_poly.type
_entity_poly.pdbx_seq_one_letter_code
_entity_poly.pdbx_strand_id
1 'polypeptide(L)'
;MPTDYQPYLLSYQLAEPIEEEVVVEGSVSLHEGGNHVEVGGGIVAREKANPDTPNTENVYLNRTTVEGTLFKNKTEKILQIYRNGEIDDKWFFDTANSYGEESAYIPIELFDPTATYEVTYIAQNISTNPIDVTATFAKNIRSSLNDVATKQADIETEVSIHDRQIYEMLVRLTALEE
;
A
#
# COMPACT_ATOMS: atom_id res chain seq x y z
N MET A 1 33.33 -32.78 -55.32
CA MET A 1 32.43 -31.76 -54.78
C MET A 1 32.99 -31.39 -53.41
N PRO A 2 33.38 -30.13 -53.13
CA PRO A 2 33.85 -29.78 -51.79
C PRO A 2 32.66 -29.71 -50.84
N THR A 3 32.81 -30.34 -49.67
CA THR A 3 31.82 -30.43 -48.58
C THR A 3 32.21 -29.49 -47.45
N ASP A 4 32.36 -28.20 -47.73
CA ASP A 4 32.71 -27.19 -46.72
C ASP A 4 31.47 -26.47 -46.18
N TYR A 5 30.52 -27.25 -45.65
CA TYR A 5 29.40 -26.69 -44.90
C TYR A 5 29.78 -26.58 -43.42
N GLN A 6 30.03 -25.36 -42.94
CA GLN A 6 30.12 -25.07 -41.52
C GLN A 6 28.75 -24.62 -41.00
N PRO A 7 28.13 -25.37 -40.06
CA PRO A 7 26.86 -24.97 -39.49
C PRO A 7 27.09 -23.78 -38.53
N TYR A 8 26.38 -22.68 -38.77
CA TYR A 8 26.34 -21.55 -37.85
C TYR A 8 25.29 -21.80 -36.76
N LEU A 9 25.67 -21.61 -35.50
CA LEU A 9 24.74 -21.63 -34.38
C LEU A 9 24.16 -20.22 -34.20
N LEU A 10 22.88 -20.05 -34.54
CA LEU A 10 22.17 -18.80 -34.30
C LEU A 10 21.63 -18.80 -32.86
N SER A 11 22.31 -18.11 -31.95
CA SER A 11 21.79 -17.82 -30.61
C SER A 11 21.03 -16.49 -30.66
N TYR A 12 19.72 -16.54 -30.48
CA TYR A 12 18.87 -15.35 -30.39
C TYR A 12 18.21 -15.28 -29.02
N GLN A 13 18.15 -14.08 -28.45
CA GLN A 13 17.42 -13.82 -27.21
C GLN A 13 15.93 -13.68 -27.57
N LEU A 14 15.09 -14.59 -27.04
CA LEU A 14 13.70 -14.77 -27.47
C LEU A 14 12.78 -13.60 -27.07
N ALA A 15 13.17 -12.80 -26.07
CA ALA A 15 12.46 -11.60 -25.66
C ALA A 15 13.40 -10.68 -24.86
N GLU A 16 13.22 -9.37 -24.98
CA GLU A 16 13.74 -8.43 -23.99
C GLU A 16 13.07 -8.76 -22.64
N PRO A 17 13.83 -8.87 -21.53
CA PRO A 17 13.23 -9.02 -20.21
C PRO A 17 12.37 -7.80 -19.93
N ILE A 18 11.07 -8.02 -19.72
CA ILE A 18 10.15 -6.98 -19.27
C ILE A 18 10.40 -6.83 -17.78
N GLU A 19 10.95 -5.68 -17.38
CA GLU A 19 11.03 -5.30 -15.98
C GLU A 19 9.62 -4.89 -15.54
N GLU A 20 8.96 -5.73 -14.75
CA GLU A 20 7.69 -5.39 -14.12
C GLU A 20 7.98 -4.85 -12.71
N GLU A 21 7.69 -3.57 -12.52
CA GLU A 21 7.91 -2.91 -11.24
C GLU A 21 6.79 -3.33 -10.27
N VAL A 22 7.16 -4.12 -9.25
CA VAL A 22 6.23 -4.46 -8.17
C VAL A 22 6.20 -3.29 -7.18
N VAL A 23 5.27 -2.36 -7.42
CA VAL A 23 5.03 -1.23 -6.51
C VAL A 23 4.25 -1.73 -5.30
N VAL A 24 4.91 -1.78 -4.15
CA VAL A 24 4.27 -2.01 -2.85
C VAL A 24 4.02 -0.65 -2.18
N GLU A 25 2.91 -0.51 -1.45
CA GLU A 25 2.60 0.70 -0.70
C GLU A 25 3.78 1.05 0.24
N GLY A 26 4.31 2.27 0.11
CA GLY A 26 5.50 2.73 0.85
C GLY A 26 6.87 2.40 0.22
N SER A 27 6.90 1.75 -0.95
CA SER A 27 8.13 1.57 -1.73
C SER A 27 8.36 2.73 -2.71
N VAL A 28 9.63 3.02 -2.99
CA VAL A 28 10.05 4.01 -3.99
C VAL A 28 11.06 3.33 -4.90
N SER A 29 10.73 3.23 -6.18
CA SER A 29 11.68 2.80 -7.21
C SER A 29 12.37 4.00 -7.81
N LEU A 30 13.65 3.83 -8.12
CA LEU A 30 14.48 4.86 -8.75
C LEU A 30 14.84 4.38 -10.15
N HIS A 31 14.67 5.24 -11.14
CA HIS A 31 15.07 4.93 -12.52
C HIS A 31 16.55 5.21 -12.76
N GLU A 32 17.13 4.64 -13.82
CA GLU A 32 18.47 5.03 -14.26
C GLU A 32 18.50 6.51 -14.63
N GLY A 33 19.38 7.28 -13.97
CA GLY A 33 19.55 8.72 -14.21
C GLY A 33 19.29 9.58 -12.97
N GLY A 34 18.97 10.86 -13.21
CA GLY A 34 18.64 11.81 -12.16
C GLY A 34 17.23 11.58 -11.64
N ASN A 35 17.09 11.22 -10.36
CA ASN A 35 15.81 11.08 -9.69
C ASN A 35 15.59 12.30 -8.78
N HIS A 36 14.43 12.92 -8.87
CA HIS A 36 14.00 13.97 -7.95
C HIS A 36 13.07 13.34 -6.92
N VAL A 37 13.48 13.35 -5.65
CA VAL A 37 12.69 12.81 -4.54
C VAL A 37 12.26 13.96 -3.65
N GLU A 38 10.96 14.16 -3.55
CA GLU A 38 10.34 15.11 -2.62
C GLU A 38 9.77 14.33 -1.43
N VAL A 39 10.06 14.80 -0.22
CA VAL A 39 9.47 14.24 1.01
C VAL A 39 8.47 15.23 1.54
N GLY A 40 7.20 14.97 1.26
CA GLY A 40 6.06 15.67 1.85
C GLY A 40 5.64 15.04 3.19
N GLY A 41 4.99 15.84 4.03
CA GLY A 41 4.25 15.37 5.20
C GLY A 41 2.74 15.35 4.93
N GLY A 42 1.97 14.81 5.88
CA GLY A 42 0.51 14.93 5.87
C GLY A 42 -0.25 13.81 5.17
N ILE A 43 0.41 12.75 4.69
CA ILE A 43 -0.30 11.53 4.27
C ILE A 43 -0.78 10.79 5.52
N VAL A 44 -2.07 10.45 5.53
CA VAL A 44 -2.68 9.52 6.47
C VAL A 44 -2.94 8.23 5.69
N ALA A 45 -2.24 7.15 6.05
CA ALA A 45 -2.35 5.87 5.39
C ALA A 45 -3.30 4.94 6.14
N ARG A 46 -4.13 4.19 5.38
CA ARG A 46 -5.03 3.14 5.87
C ARG A 46 -5.87 3.57 7.08
N GLU A 47 -6.40 4.79 7.06
CA GLU A 47 -7.37 5.22 8.08
C GLU A 47 -8.66 4.43 7.90
N LYS A 48 -9.19 3.86 8.99
CA LYS A 48 -10.50 3.20 8.95
C LYS A 48 -11.58 4.22 8.58
N ALA A 49 -12.21 4.03 7.43
CA ALA A 49 -13.30 4.84 6.94
C ALA A 49 -14.64 4.30 7.47
N ASN A 50 -15.61 5.19 7.69
CA ASN A 50 -16.98 4.84 8.11
C ASN A 50 -17.98 5.26 7.03
N PRO A 51 -18.20 4.44 5.98
CA PRO A 51 -19.22 4.71 4.97
C PRO A 51 -20.61 4.80 5.59
N ASP A 52 -21.38 5.81 5.20
CA ASP A 52 -22.76 5.98 5.64
C ASP A 52 -23.57 6.71 4.56
N THR A 53 -24.90 6.62 4.63
CA THR A 53 -25.79 7.25 3.66
C THR A 53 -26.98 7.97 4.32
N PRO A 54 -27.27 9.22 3.90
CA PRO A 54 -28.48 9.92 4.28
C PRO A 54 -29.65 9.61 3.32
N ASN A 55 -29.43 8.82 2.25
CA ASN A 55 -30.41 8.55 1.21
C ASN A 55 -30.39 7.08 0.76
N THR A 56 -31.16 6.74 -0.26
CA THR A 56 -31.29 5.37 -0.77
C THR A 56 -30.47 5.10 -2.02
N GLU A 57 -29.65 6.06 -2.47
CA GLU A 57 -28.98 6.00 -3.78
C GLU A 57 -27.47 5.83 -3.65
N ASN A 58 -26.82 6.59 -2.77
CA ASN A 58 -25.37 6.65 -2.69
C ASN A 58 -24.89 6.58 -1.24
N VAL A 59 -23.79 5.86 -1.03
CA VAL A 59 -23.05 5.84 0.24
C VAL A 59 -21.88 6.80 0.14
N TYR A 60 -21.59 7.53 1.20
CA TYR A 60 -20.63 8.62 1.21
C TYR A 60 -19.47 8.39 2.17
N LEU A 61 -18.35 9.03 1.87
CA LEU A 61 -17.18 9.17 2.69
C LEU A 61 -16.75 10.63 2.73
N ASN A 62 -16.33 11.08 3.91
CA ASN A 62 -15.82 12.44 4.16
C ASN A 62 -16.78 13.55 3.75
N ARG A 63 -18.09 13.39 4.01
CA ARG A 63 -19.12 14.36 3.61
C ARG A 63 -19.73 15.05 4.82
N THR A 64 -19.64 16.37 4.88
CA THR A 64 -20.11 17.21 6.00
C THR A 64 -21.61 17.13 6.25
N THR A 65 -22.41 16.75 5.25
CA THR A 65 -23.84 16.47 5.43
C THR A 65 -24.13 15.13 6.12
N VAL A 66 -23.12 14.30 6.34
CA VAL A 66 -23.19 12.97 6.94
C VAL A 66 -22.05 12.83 7.97
N GLU A 67 -22.23 13.41 9.15
CA GLU A 67 -21.15 13.57 10.15
C GLU A 67 -20.45 12.25 10.54
N GLY A 68 -21.15 11.11 10.48
CA GLY A 68 -20.55 9.79 10.74
C GLY A 68 -19.47 9.37 9.75
N THR A 69 -19.41 10.00 8.57
CA THR A 69 -18.49 9.66 7.47
C THR A 69 -17.19 10.45 7.46
N LEU A 70 -17.06 11.44 8.35
CA LEU A 70 -15.92 12.35 8.35
C LEU A 70 -14.63 11.61 8.70
N PHE A 71 -13.57 11.90 7.96
CA PHE A 71 -12.23 11.44 8.34
C PHE A 71 -11.74 12.22 9.55
N LYS A 72 -10.75 11.66 10.24
CA LYS A 72 -10.17 12.26 11.45
C LYS A 72 -9.59 13.65 11.19
N ASN A 73 -9.02 13.86 10.01
CA ASN A 73 -8.44 15.14 9.60
C ASN A 73 -9.18 15.69 8.37
N LYS A 74 -9.14 17.02 8.19
CA LYS A 74 -9.63 17.64 6.95
C LYS A 74 -8.82 17.14 5.78
N THR A 75 -9.50 16.71 4.72
CA THR A 75 -8.87 16.09 3.56
C THR A 75 -8.51 17.14 2.51
N GLU A 76 -7.26 17.14 2.06
CA GLU A 76 -6.85 17.87 0.85
C GLU A 76 -7.17 17.03 -0.39
N LYS A 77 -6.74 15.76 -0.38
CA LYS A 77 -6.94 14.86 -1.50
C LYS A 77 -7.02 13.41 -1.04
N ILE A 78 -8.02 12.67 -1.50
CA ILE A 78 -8.12 11.23 -1.34
C ILE A 78 -7.23 10.56 -2.40
N LEU A 79 -6.32 9.69 -1.95
CA LEU A 79 -5.38 9.01 -2.83
C LEU A 79 -5.92 7.64 -3.23
N GLN A 80 -6.42 6.87 -2.26
CA GLN A 80 -6.89 5.51 -2.50
C GLN A 80 -7.93 5.10 -1.46
N ILE A 81 -8.94 4.34 -1.89
CA ILE A 81 -9.90 3.67 -1.01
C ILE A 81 -9.70 2.17 -1.14
N TYR A 82 -9.83 1.48 0.00
CA TYR A 82 -9.67 0.04 0.11
C TYR A 82 -10.90 -0.59 0.75
N ARG A 83 -11.16 -1.83 0.34
CA ARG A 83 -12.22 -2.69 0.87
C ARG A 83 -11.58 -4.03 1.27
N ASN A 84 -11.64 -4.36 2.55
CA ASN A 84 -11.00 -5.55 3.13
C ASN A 84 -9.50 -5.67 2.78
N GLY A 85 -8.79 -4.53 2.78
CA GLY A 85 -7.36 -4.45 2.48
C GLY A 85 -7.01 -4.33 0.99
N GLU A 86 -7.94 -4.62 0.08
CA GLU A 86 -7.75 -4.53 -1.37
C GLU A 86 -8.22 -3.18 -1.92
N ILE A 87 -7.60 -2.72 -3.00
CA ILE A 87 -7.99 -1.48 -3.69
C ILE A 87 -9.44 -1.58 -4.20
N ASP A 88 -10.26 -0.58 -3.90
CA ASP A 88 -11.63 -0.47 -4.38
C ASP A 88 -11.82 0.74 -5.31
N ASP A 89 -11.68 0.52 -6.62
CA ASP A 89 -11.76 1.56 -7.65
C ASP A 89 -13.21 1.93 -8.05
N LYS A 90 -14.22 1.46 -7.30
CA LYS A 90 -15.64 1.73 -7.58
C LYS A 90 -16.14 3.07 -7.01
N TRP A 91 -15.30 3.73 -6.22
CA TRP A 91 -15.63 4.99 -5.59
C TRP A 91 -15.44 6.16 -6.56
N PHE A 92 -16.38 7.09 -6.52
CA PHE A 92 -16.33 8.35 -7.26
C PHE A 92 -15.93 9.47 -6.32
N PHE A 93 -15.07 10.38 -6.77
CA PHE A 93 -14.62 11.54 -6.01
C PHE A 93 -15.44 12.79 -6.37
N ASP A 94 -15.77 13.58 -5.36
CA ASP A 94 -16.57 14.82 -5.46
C ASP A 94 -16.06 15.85 -4.44
N THR A 95 -16.19 17.13 -4.75
CA THR A 95 -15.82 18.24 -3.85
C THR A 95 -17.03 18.82 -3.11
N ALA A 96 -18.25 18.44 -3.47
CA ALA A 96 -19.45 19.00 -2.85
C ALA A 96 -19.65 18.52 -1.41
N ASN A 97 -19.81 19.49 -0.50
CA ASN A 97 -19.99 19.25 0.94
C ASN A 97 -18.88 18.38 1.55
N SER A 98 -17.67 18.37 0.99
CA SER A 98 -16.55 17.62 1.52
C SER A 98 -16.05 18.21 2.85
N TYR A 99 -15.50 17.37 3.72
CA TYR A 99 -14.78 17.83 4.91
C TYR A 99 -13.32 18.07 4.55
N GLY A 100 -13.06 19.29 4.08
CA GLY A 100 -11.82 19.66 3.41
C GLY A 100 -12.10 20.04 1.96
N GLU A 101 -11.41 19.42 1.02
CA GLU A 101 -11.53 19.66 -0.42
C GLU A 101 -12.16 18.49 -1.17
N GLU A 102 -12.01 17.26 -0.71
CA GLU A 102 -12.50 16.07 -1.42
C GLU A 102 -13.32 15.12 -0.53
N SER A 103 -14.34 14.52 -1.13
CA SER A 103 -15.21 13.48 -0.58
C SER A 103 -15.32 12.36 -1.60
N ALA A 104 -15.81 11.20 -1.17
CA ALA A 104 -16.08 10.09 -2.08
C ALA A 104 -17.51 9.58 -1.91
N TYR A 105 -18.05 9.00 -2.98
CA TYR A 105 -19.33 8.30 -2.93
C TYR A 105 -19.31 7.06 -3.80
N ILE A 106 -20.17 6.11 -3.48
CA ILE A 106 -20.38 4.88 -4.25
C ILE A 106 -21.89 4.63 -4.37
N PRO A 107 -22.40 4.19 -5.54
CA PRO A 107 -23.77 3.75 -5.66
C PRO A 107 -24.06 2.61 -4.68
N ILE A 108 -25.22 2.65 -4.02
CA ILE A 108 -25.59 1.69 -2.97
C ILE A 108 -25.57 0.24 -3.46
N GLU A 109 -25.82 0.01 -4.76
CA GLU A 109 -25.80 -1.31 -5.40
C GLU A 109 -24.41 -1.95 -5.42
N LEU A 110 -23.35 -1.14 -5.37
CA LEU A 110 -21.96 -1.58 -5.38
C LEU A 110 -21.32 -1.60 -3.98
N PHE A 111 -22.03 -1.07 -2.98
CA PHE A 111 -21.57 -1.00 -1.60
C PHE A 111 -21.75 -2.34 -0.88
N ASP A 112 -20.71 -2.78 -0.17
CA ASP A 112 -20.76 -3.96 0.70
C ASP A 112 -20.78 -3.53 2.17
N PRO A 113 -21.92 -3.56 2.86
CA PRO A 113 -22.02 -3.13 4.25
C PRO A 113 -21.27 -4.03 5.24
N THR A 114 -20.83 -5.22 4.82
CA THR A 114 -20.11 -6.16 5.69
C THR A 114 -18.59 -5.98 5.63
N ALA A 115 -18.09 -5.23 4.65
CA ALA A 115 -16.68 -5.00 4.46
C ALA A 115 -16.13 -3.90 5.39
N THR A 116 -14.84 -4.01 5.72
CA THR A 116 -14.11 -2.92 6.36
C THR A 116 -13.50 -2.03 5.28
N TYR A 117 -13.77 -0.73 5.36
CA TYR A 117 -13.22 0.25 4.44
C TYR A 117 -12.09 1.02 5.07
N GLU A 118 -11.04 1.25 4.28
CA GLU A 118 -9.88 2.05 4.68
C GLU A 118 -9.61 3.09 3.59
N VAL A 119 -9.05 4.23 3.99
CA VAL A 119 -8.73 5.32 3.06
C VAL A 119 -7.31 5.82 3.33
N THR A 120 -6.59 6.09 2.24
CA THR A 120 -5.33 6.82 2.26
C THR A 120 -5.55 8.19 1.62
N TYR A 121 -5.21 9.26 2.33
CA TYR A 121 -5.45 10.64 1.90
C TYR A 121 -4.37 11.60 2.39
N ILE A 122 -4.26 12.75 1.73
CA ILE A 122 -3.46 13.89 2.15
C ILE A 122 -4.34 14.77 3.05
N ALA A 123 -3.91 15.01 4.27
CA ALA A 123 -4.59 15.85 5.23
C ALA A 123 -4.13 17.31 5.13
N GLN A 124 -5.08 18.25 5.15
CA GLN A 124 -4.78 19.67 5.15
C GLN A 124 -4.08 20.08 6.45
N ASN A 125 -3.05 20.92 6.31
CA ASN A 125 -2.33 21.56 7.41
C ASN A 125 -1.62 20.60 8.38
N ILE A 126 -1.40 19.33 8.00
CA ILE A 126 -0.50 18.45 8.74
C ILE A 126 0.92 18.63 8.18
N SER A 127 1.61 19.65 8.68
CA SER A 127 3.05 19.80 8.45
C SER A 127 3.81 18.90 9.42
N THR A 128 4.07 17.67 9.02
CA THR A 128 5.17 16.90 9.62
C THR A 128 6.44 17.40 8.96
N ASN A 129 7.17 18.32 9.59
CA ASN A 129 8.52 18.66 9.14
C ASN A 129 9.39 17.41 9.31
N PRO A 130 9.90 16.80 8.23
CA PRO A 130 10.81 15.67 8.37
C PRO A 130 12.11 16.20 8.98
N ILE A 131 12.43 15.73 10.20
CA ILE A 131 13.65 16.16 10.91
C ILE A 131 14.89 15.57 10.22
N ASP A 132 14.79 14.33 9.72
CA ASP A 132 15.81 13.67 8.91
C ASP A 132 15.13 12.69 7.94
N VAL A 133 15.64 12.60 6.72
CA VAL A 133 15.22 11.63 5.70
C VAL A 133 16.41 10.76 5.36
N THR A 134 16.35 9.47 5.72
CA THR A 134 17.37 8.49 5.33
C THR A 134 16.78 7.59 4.25
N ALA A 135 17.25 7.74 3.01
CA ALA A 135 16.93 6.83 1.92
C ALA A 135 18.12 5.89 1.68
N THR A 136 17.89 4.59 1.75
CA THR A 136 18.88 3.56 1.40
C THR A 136 18.43 2.89 0.11
N PHE A 137 19.26 2.94 -0.93
CA PHE A 137 18.98 2.31 -2.22
C PHE A 137 20.12 1.38 -2.63
N ALA A 138 19.76 0.19 -3.08
CA ALA A 138 20.70 -0.80 -3.58
C ALA A 138 21.19 -0.41 -4.99
N LYS A 139 22.44 0.02 -5.13
CA LYS A 139 23.05 0.39 -6.43
C LYS A 139 23.31 -0.80 -7.37
N ASN A 140 23.15 -2.04 -6.92
CA ASN A 140 23.41 -3.23 -7.72
C ASN A 140 22.62 -4.44 -7.20
N ILE A 141 22.38 -5.43 -8.07
CA ILE A 141 21.65 -6.68 -7.76
C ILE A 141 22.23 -7.41 -6.55
N ARG A 142 23.55 -7.34 -6.32
CA ARG A 142 24.19 -7.93 -5.14
C ARG A 142 23.74 -7.25 -3.84
N SER A 143 23.60 -5.93 -3.85
CA SER A 143 23.05 -5.17 -2.73
C SER A 143 21.58 -5.49 -2.53
N SER A 144 20.77 -5.57 -3.58
CA SER A 144 19.36 -5.96 -3.47
C SER A 144 19.19 -7.37 -2.93
N LEU A 145 20.04 -8.31 -3.36
CA LEU A 145 20.06 -9.69 -2.84
C LEU A 145 20.49 -9.72 -1.37
N ASN A 146 21.47 -8.91 -0.97
CA ASN A 146 21.87 -8.78 0.42
C ASN A 146 20.74 -8.16 1.27
N ASP A 147 20.02 -7.17 0.76
CA ASP A 147 18.89 -6.54 1.46
C ASP A 147 17.74 -7.54 1.63
N VAL A 148 17.43 -8.32 0.59
CA VAL A 148 16.43 -9.41 0.68
C VAL A 148 16.90 -10.49 1.66
N ALA A 149 18.16 -10.92 1.62
CA ALA A 149 18.69 -11.90 2.55
C ALA A 149 18.66 -11.38 4.01
N THR A 150 18.91 -10.09 4.21
CA THR A 150 18.84 -9.45 5.54
C THR A 150 17.40 -9.39 6.04
N LYS A 151 16.47 -8.92 5.21
CA LYS A 151 15.04 -8.90 5.54
C LYS A 151 14.49 -10.30 5.81
N GLN A 152 14.93 -11.30 5.06
CA GLN A 152 14.55 -12.69 5.30
C GLN A 152 15.06 -13.18 6.67
N ALA A 153 16.31 -12.88 7.02
CA ALA A 153 16.87 -13.23 8.33
C ALA A 153 16.12 -12.53 9.49
N ASP A 154 15.71 -11.27 9.30
CA ASP A 154 14.91 -10.53 10.27
C ASP A 154 13.52 -11.17 10.44
N ILE A 155 12.84 -11.52 9.34
CA ILE A 155 11.54 -12.21 9.36
C ILE A 155 11.65 -13.57 10.04
N GLU A 156 12.66 -14.37 9.72
CA GLU A 156 12.89 -15.68 10.37
C GLU A 156 13.10 -15.53 11.89
N THR A 157 13.78 -14.46 12.30
CA THR A 157 13.99 -14.14 13.72
C THR A 157 12.68 -13.75 14.40
N GLU A 158 11.87 -12.90 13.76
CA GLU A 158 10.57 -12.47 14.27
C GLU A 158 9.61 -13.65 14.41
N VAL A 159 9.53 -14.52 13.39
CA VAL A 159 8.74 -15.75 13.42
C VAL A 159 9.17 -16.66 14.58
N SER A 160 10.48 -16.86 14.77
CA SER A 160 11.01 -17.65 15.88
C SER A 160 10.61 -17.09 17.26
N ILE A 161 10.61 -15.76 17.41
CA ILE A 161 10.15 -15.10 18.63
C ILE A 161 8.65 -15.30 18.84
N HIS A 162 7.83 -15.15 17.79
CA HIS A 162 6.40 -15.38 17.85
C HIS A 162 6.05 -16.83 18.22
N ASP A 163 6.74 -17.80 17.61
CA ASP A 163 6.57 -19.22 17.94
C ASP A 163 6.86 -19.50 19.42
N ARG A 164 7.92 -18.90 19.95
CA ARG A 164 8.25 -19.01 21.39
C ARG A 164 7.18 -18.39 22.27
N GLN A 165 6.66 -17.22 21.91
CA GLN A 165 5.59 -16.56 22.68
C GLN A 165 4.30 -17.37 22.66
N ILE A 166 3.93 -17.95 21.50
CA ILE A 166 2.79 -18.84 21.37
C ILE A 166 2.99 -20.07 22.26
N TYR A 167 4.16 -20.69 22.24
CA TYR A 167 4.47 -21.84 23.09
C TYR A 167 4.36 -21.49 24.59
N GLU A 168 4.95 -20.37 25.02
CA GLU A 168 4.85 -19.91 26.41
C GLU A 168 3.40 -19.63 26.83
N MET A 169 2.57 -19.09 25.94
CA MET A 169 1.15 -18.86 26.18
C MET A 169 0.39 -20.18 26.34
N LEU A 170 0.65 -21.15 25.47
CA LEU A 170 0.02 -22.48 25.52
C LEU A 170 0.36 -23.19 26.84
N VAL A 171 1.63 -23.15 27.27
CA VAL A 171 2.04 -23.74 28.56
C VAL A 171 1.31 -23.08 29.73
N ARG A 172 1.17 -21.76 29.72
CA ARG A 172 0.42 -21.03 30.76
C ARG A 172 -1.07 -21.38 30.76
N LEU A 173 -1.68 -21.54 29.59
CA LEU A 173 -3.08 -21.94 29.48
C LEU A 173 -3.29 -23.35 30.03
N THR A 174 -2.43 -24.31 29.66
CA THR A 174 -2.53 -25.67 30.21
C THR A 174 -2.31 -25.72 31.72
N ALA A 175 -1.47 -24.85 32.28
CA ALA A 175 -1.24 -24.76 33.72
C ALA A 175 -2.39 -24.08 34.50
N LEU A 176 -3.34 -23.44 33.81
CA LEU A 176 -4.55 -22.87 34.41
C LEU A 176 -5.75 -23.83 34.35
N GLU A 177 -5.65 -24.90 33.57
CA GLU A 177 -6.67 -25.95 33.44
C GLU A 177 -6.47 -27.12 34.43
N GLU A 178 -5.33 -27.18 35.14
CA GLU A 178 -5.08 -28.05 36.31
C GLU A 178 -5.41 -27.36 37.64
#